data_AF-A0A7W4CZT4-F1
#
_entry.id   AF-A0A7W4CZT4-F1
#
_cell.length_a   1.000
_cell.length_b   1.000
_cell.length_c   1.000
_cell.angle_alpha   90.00
_cell.angle_beta   90.00
_cell.angle_gamma   90.00
#
_symmetry.space_group_name_H-M   'P 1'
#
loop_
_entity.id
_entity.type
_entity.pdbx_description
1 polymer ?
#
loop_
_entity_poly.entity_id
_entity_poly.type
_entity_poly.pdbx_seq_one_letter_code
_entity_poly.pdbx_strand_id
1 'polypeptide(L)'
;MPDWPLWVWVIIVAVLLAVIAGIVVAASRRQQSANLERAEELRTRAHESDRIVAARQERADELAARAESVRNEAIGESQRAESLRMQAAEAEERAARAAEQAELRDDEARNSRESLEAAALERDQQLAKADQLDPRVHTGRHGHIVEDQPVDKARPIDPDDERDPDPEPLPDDDRDVDLEDERDLVVDDDPTPDDVPRDEHGRRLDPYGNPVPDGRWPDKE
;
A
#
# COMPACT_ATOMS: atom_id res chain seq x y z
N MET A 1 -40.46 3.28 108.25
CA MET A 1 -39.54 2.80 107.20
C MET A 1 -38.26 2.44 107.91
N PRO A 2 -37.69 1.24 107.73
CA PRO A 2 -36.48 0.88 108.46
C PRO A 2 -35.37 1.87 108.10
N ASP A 3 -34.84 2.57 109.11
CA ASP A 3 -33.75 3.53 108.97
C ASP A 3 -32.47 2.75 108.71
N TRP A 4 -32.23 2.41 107.44
CA TRP A 4 -31.01 1.75 107.05
C TRP A 4 -29.87 2.73 107.28
N PRO A 5 -28.84 2.32 108.04
CA PRO A 5 -27.79 3.23 108.42
C PRO A 5 -27.04 3.72 107.18
N LEU A 6 -26.73 5.01 107.15
CA LEU A 6 -26.23 5.77 105.98
C LEU A 6 -25.03 5.10 105.28
N TRP A 7 -24.21 4.35 106.03
CA TRP A 7 -23.09 3.57 105.50
C TRP A 7 -23.51 2.47 104.52
N VAL A 8 -24.70 1.86 104.66
CA VAL A 8 -25.20 0.84 103.73
C VAL A 8 -25.50 1.44 102.36
N TRP A 9 -26.06 2.65 102.32
CA TRP A 9 -26.29 3.39 101.07
C TRP A 9 -24.98 3.73 100.35
N VAL A 10 -23.94 4.12 101.10
CA VAL A 10 -22.61 4.38 100.54
C VAL A 10 -22.01 3.12 99.91
N ILE A 11 -22.14 1.96 100.56
CA ILE A 11 -21.68 0.68 100.01
C ILE A 11 -22.44 0.33 98.73
N ILE A 12 -23.77 0.49 98.71
CA ILE A 12 -24.58 0.21 97.52
C ILE A 12 -24.12 1.08 96.34
N VAL A 13 -23.92 2.38 96.55
CA VAL A 13 -23.45 3.29 95.50
C VAL A 13 -22.04 2.93 95.02
N ALA A 14 -21.14 2.56 95.94
CA ALA A 14 -19.78 2.16 95.58
C ALA A 14 -19.77 0.87 94.73
N VAL A 15 -20.59 -0.12 95.10
CA VAL A 15 -20.75 -1.37 94.33
C VAL A 15 -21.38 -1.07 92.96
N LEU A 16 -22.40 -0.21 92.91
CA LEU A 16 -23.03 0.19 91.64
C LEU A 16 -22.04 0.87 90.70
N LEU A 17 -21.21 1.79 91.22
CA LEU A 17 -20.15 2.46 90.46
C LEU A 17 -19.10 1.47 89.94
N ALA A 18 -18.71 0.50 90.77
CA ALA A 18 -17.76 -0.54 90.37
C ALA A 18 -18.32 -1.41 89.23
N VAL A 19 -19.61 -1.77 89.29
CA VAL A 19 -20.29 -2.52 88.22
C VAL A 19 -20.35 -1.71 86.92
N ILE A 20 -20.74 -0.43 87.00
CA ILE A 20 -20.81 0.46 85.82
C ILE A 20 -19.42 0.62 85.19
N ALA A 21 -18.39 0.88 85.99
CA ALA A 21 -17.01 1.01 85.52
C ALA A 21 -16.53 -0.28 84.83
N GLY A 22 -16.88 -1.45 85.39
CA GLY A 22 -16.58 -2.75 84.79
C GLY A 22 -17.21 -2.93 83.40
N ILE A 23 -18.48 -2.54 83.24
CA ILE A 23 -19.19 -2.63 81.95
C ILE A 23 -18.57 -1.71 80.90
N VAL A 24 -18.21 -0.47 81.27
CA VAL A 24 -17.60 0.50 80.34
C VAL A 24 -16.24 0.03 79.83
N VAL A 25 -15.39 -0.52 80.71
CA VAL A 25 -14.07 -1.05 80.32
C VAL A 25 -14.19 -2.30 79.44
N ALA A 26 -15.16 -3.17 79.71
CA ALA A 26 -15.43 -4.34 78.87
C ALA A 26 -15.94 -3.93 77.48
N ALA A 27 -16.81 -2.93 77.41
CA ALA A 27 -17.32 -2.39 76.14
C ALA A 27 -16.20 -1.69 75.33
N SER A 28 -15.34 -0.90 75.97
CA SER A 28 -14.26 -0.19 75.27
C SER A 28 -13.21 -1.13 74.68
N ARG A 29 -12.85 -2.21 75.41
CA ARG A 29 -11.94 -3.24 74.90
C ARG A 29 -12.53 -4.01 73.70
N ARG A 30 -13.84 -4.25 73.69
CA ARG A 30 -14.55 -4.85 72.53
C ARG A 30 -14.55 -3.92 71.32
N GLN A 31 -14.70 -2.62 71.53
CA GLN A 31 -14.65 -1.63 70.44
C GLN A 31 -13.23 -1.50 69.84
N GLN A 32 -12.19 -1.54 70.66
CA GLN A 32 -10.80 -1.49 70.18
C GLN A 32 -10.43 -2.70 69.32
N SER A 33 -10.84 -3.90 69.72
CA SER A 33 -10.64 -5.13 68.93
C SER A 33 -11.44 -5.10 67.63
N ALA A 34 -12.72 -4.70 67.67
CA ALA A 34 -13.53 -4.56 66.45
C ALA A 34 -12.97 -3.51 65.46
N ASN A 35 -12.37 -2.43 65.98
CA ASN A 35 -11.74 -1.42 65.12
C ASN A 35 -10.41 -1.91 64.52
N LEU A 36 -9.64 -2.74 65.25
CA LEU A 36 -8.43 -3.38 64.72
C LEU A 36 -8.77 -4.38 63.61
N GLU A 37 -9.76 -5.24 63.81
CA GLU A 37 -10.23 -6.20 62.79
C GLU A 37 -10.71 -5.48 61.53
N ARG A 38 -11.50 -4.39 61.67
CA ARG A 38 -11.92 -3.56 60.53
C ARG A 38 -10.75 -2.89 59.81
N ALA A 39 -9.73 -2.45 60.54
CA ALA A 39 -8.55 -1.84 59.94
C ALA A 39 -7.72 -2.87 59.16
N GLU A 40 -7.61 -4.10 59.65
CA GLU A 40 -7.00 -5.21 58.91
C GLU A 40 -7.82 -5.58 57.68
N GLU A 41 -9.14 -5.73 57.79
CA GLU A 41 -10.02 -6.02 56.65
C GLU A 41 -9.90 -4.95 55.56
N LEU A 42 -9.86 -3.66 55.94
CA LEU A 42 -9.66 -2.56 55.01
C LEU A 42 -8.30 -2.62 54.31
N ARG A 43 -7.23 -2.99 55.03
CA ARG A 43 -5.90 -3.19 54.43
C ARG A 43 -5.89 -4.36 53.45
N THR A 44 -6.53 -5.47 53.79
CA THR A 44 -6.62 -6.63 52.90
C THR A 44 -7.41 -6.29 51.64
N ARG A 45 -8.56 -5.62 51.78
CA ARG A 45 -9.38 -5.16 50.65
C ARG A 45 -8.66 -4.12 49.79
N ALA A 46 -7.86 -3.24 50.38
CA ALA A 46 -7.01 -2.30 49.65
C ALA A 46 -5.96 -3.04 48.81
N HIS A 47 -5.26 -4.02 49.40
CA HIS A 47 -4.28 -4.82 48.65
C HIS A 47 -4.89 -5.64 47.51
N GLU A 48 -6.10 -6.17 47.68
CA GLU A 48 -6.83 -6.83 46.59
C GLU A 48 -7.23 -5.85 45.49
N SER A 49 -7.69 -4.66 45.87
CA SER A 49 -8.04 -3.59 44.92
C SER A 49 -6.82 -3.12 44.13
N ASP A 50 -5.68 -2.94 44.80
CA ASP A 50 -4.41 -2.56 44.16
C ASP A 50 -3.97 -3.58 43.11
N ARG A 51 -4.13 -4.89 43.40
CA ARG A 51 -3.84 -5.95 42.42
C ARG A 51 -4.74 -5.86 41.19
N ILE A 52 -6.02 -5.58 41.37
CA ILE A 52 -6.97 -5.42 40.26
C ILE A 52 -6.62 -4.18 39.42
N VAL A 53 -6.28 -3.06 40.08
CA VAL A 53 -5.87 -1.83 39.39
C VAL A 53 -4.57 -2.04 38.63
N ALA A 54 -3.57 -2.65 39.25
CA ALA A 54 -2.29 -2.97 38.61
C ALA A 54 -2.49 -3.85 37.37
N ALA A 55 -3.30 -4.91 37.46
CA ALA A 55 -3.61 -5.78 36.32
C ALA A 55 -4.36 -5.05 35.19
N ARG A 56 -5.23 -4.09 35.53
CA ARG A 56 -5.90 -3.25 34.52
C ARG A 56 -4.95 -2.27 33.86
N GLN A 57 -4.04 -1.70 34.63
CA GLN A 57 -3.04 -0.76 34.13
C GLN A 57 -2.06 -1.46 33.19
N GLU A 58 -1.57 -2.65 33.56
CA GLU A 58 -0.73 -3.47 32.68
C GLU A 58 -1.41 -3.77 31.34
N ARG A 59 -2.69 -4.16 31.36
CA ARG A 59 -3.47 -4.36 30.12
C ARG A 59 -3.65 -3.08 29.31
N ALA A 60 -3.84 -1.94 29.97
CA ALA A 60 -3.98 -0.66 29.28
C ALA A 60 -2.65 -0.25 28.62
N ASP A 61 -1.53 -0.46 29.30
CA ASP A 61 -0.19 -0.18 28.79
C ASP A 61 0.16 -1.13 27.64
N GLU A 62 -0.20 -2.41 27.72
CA GLU A 62 -0.03 -3.38 26.63
C GLU A 62 -0.84 -2.98 25.39
N LEU A 63 -2.11 -2.57 25.57
CA LEU A 63 -2.94 -2.08 24.47
C LEU A 63 -2.39 -0.79 23.86
N ALA A 64 -1.88 0.12 24.69
CA ALA A 64 -1.25 1.35 24.23
C ALA A 64 0.01 1.06 23.42
N ALA A 65 0.89 0.17 23.90
CA ALA A 65 2.09 -0.25 23.19
C ALA A 65 1.75 -0.93 21.86
N ARG A 66 0.71 -1.78 21.84
CA ARG A 66 0.24 -2.41 20.60
C ARG A 66 -0.30 -1.39 19.61
N ALA A 67 -1.10 -0.43 20.08
CA ALA A 67 -1.63 0.64 19.22
C ALA A 67 -0.50 1.50 18.64
N GLU A 68 0.53 1.80 19.43
CA GLU A 68 1.72 2.52 18.96
C GLU A 68 2.50 1.70 17.92
N SER A 69 2.65 0.39 18.11
CA SER A 69 3.30 -0.48 17.13
C SER A 69 2.59 -0.47 15.78
N VAL A 70 1.25 -0.61 15.77
CA VAL A 70 0.42 -0.57 14.56
C VAL A 70 0.50 0.80 13.88
N ARG A 71 0.53 1.88 14.67
CA ARG A 71 0.68 3.24 14.14
C ARG A 71 2.03 3.42 13.46
N ASN A 72 3.11 2.91 14.06
CA ASN A 72 4.45 2.99 13.48
C ASN A 72 4.57 2.16 12.20
N GLU A 73 3.95 0.98 12.17
CA GLU A 73 3.85 0.14 10.97
C GLU A 73 3.12 0.88 9.84
N ALA A 74 1.94 1.44 10.12
CA ALA A 74 1.17 2.23 9.14
C ALA A 74 1.95 3.44 8.61
N ILE A 75 2.71 4.14 9.47
CA ILE A 75 3.58 5.24 9.04
C ILE A 75 4.69 4.72 8.13
N GLY A 76 5.31 3.59 8.48
CA GLY A 76 6.35 2.96 7.67
C GLY A 76 5.85 2.53 6.29
N GLU A 77 4.66 1.93 6.21
CA GLU A 77 4.00 1.57 4.96
C GLU A 77 3.67 2.80 4.10
N SER A 78 3.13 3.85 4.73
CA SER A 78 2.87 5.12 4.04
C SER A 78 4.14 5.72 3.42
N GLN A 79 5.26 5.69 4.14
CA GLN A 79 6.55 6.18 3.63
C GLN A 79 7.07 5.34 2.47
N ARG A 80 6.89 4.01 2.50
CA ARG A 80 7.22 3.13 1.37
C ARG A 80 6.34 3.40 0.15
N ALA A 81 5.05 3.60 0.36
CA ALA A 81 4.14 3.95 -0.74
C ALA A 81 4.50 5.30 -1.38
N GLU A 82 4.87 6.28 -0.55
CA GLU A 82 5.31 7.60 -1.03
C GLU A 82 6.64 7.53 -1.79
N SER A 83 7.60 6.74 -1.31
CA SER A 83 8.88 6.57 -2.02
C SER A 83 8.71 5.85 -3.36
N LEU A 84 7.82 4.85 -3.44
CA LEU A 84 7.47 4.20 -4.70
C LEU A 84 6.79 5.17 -5.68
N ARG A 85 5.88 6.03 -5.21
CA ARG A 85 5.26 7.07 -6.05
C ARG A 85 6.29 8.05 -6.58
N MET A 86 7.24 8.48 -5.75
CA MET A 86 8.31 9.38 -6.17
C MET A 86 9.21 8.73 -7.22
N GLN A 87 9.57 7.46 -7.05
CA GLN A 87 10.35 6.71 -8.04
C GLN A 87 9.59 6.53 -9.36
N ALA A 88 8.29 6.25 -9.30
CA ALA A 88 7.45 6.14 -10.49
C ALA A 88 7.38 7.47 -11.26
N ALA A 89 7.19 8.60 -10.55
CA ALA A 89 7.19 9.92 -11.15
C ALA A 89 8.55 10.27 -11.79
N GLU A 90 9.66 9.91 -11.14
CA GLU A 90 10.99 10.13 -11.72
C GLU A 90 11.23 9.25 -12.96
N ALA A 91 10.77 7.99 -12.94
CA ALA A 91 10.85 7.11 -14.09
C ALA A 91 10.01 7.65 -15.27
N GLU A 92 8.81 8.16 -15.00
CA GLU A 92 7.95 8.80 -16.00
C GLU A 92 8.62 10.05 -16.58
N GLU A 93 9.22 10.91 -15.75
CA GLU A 93 9.94 12.09 -16.22
C GLU A 93 11.14 11.72 -17.11
N ARG A 94 11.89 10.67 -16.74
CA ARG A 94 12.98 10.16 -17.59
C ARG A 94 12.46 9.61 -18.91
N ALA A 95 11.35 8.88 -18.90
CA ALA A 95 10.73 8.36 -20.11
C ALA A 95 10.23 9.49 -21.02
N ALA A 96 9.59 10.52 -20.47
CA ALA A 96 9.13 11.68 -21.22
C ALA A 96 10.30 12.43 -21.89
N ARG A 97 11.39 12.69 -21.15
CA ARG A 97 12.61 13.30 -21.71
C ARG A 97 13.24 12.45 -22.82
N ALA A 98 13.24 11.13 -22.66
CA ALA A 98 13.76 10.23 -23.68
C ALA A 98 12.89 10.25 -24.95
N ALA A 99 11.57 10.30 -24.80
CA ALA A 99 10.63 10.44 -25.91
C ALA A 99 10.80 11.78 -26.65
N GLU A 100 10.91 12.90 -25.93
CA GLU A 100 11.19 14.21 -26.54
C GLU A 100 12.51 14.21 -27.32
N GLN A 101 13.58 13.59 -26.79
CA GLN A 101 14.85 13.47 -27.50
C GLN A 101 14.75 12.58 -28.74
N ALA A 102 13.95 11.53 -28.70
CA ALA A 102 13.70 10.68 -29.86
C ALA A 102 12.96 11.45 -30.95
N GLU A 103 11.92 12.20 -30.59
CA GLU A 103 11.16 13.04 -31.53
C GLU A 103 12.04 14.10 -32.20
N LEU A 104 12.89 14.80 -31.42
CA LEU A 104 13.84 15.77 -31.98
C LEU A 104 14.81 15.14 -32.98
N ARG A 105 15.29 13.92 -32.72
CA ARG A 105 16.17 13.21 -33.65
C ARG A 105 15.44 12.74 -34.90
N ASP A 106 14.19 12.30 -34.77
CA ASP A 106 13.37 11.90 -35.91
C ASP A 106 13.09 13.09 -36.82
N ASP A 107 12.80 14.26 -36.25
CA ASP A 107 12.60 15.49 -37.01
C ASP A 107 13.90 15.97 -37.67
N GLU A 108 15.03 15.90 -36.97
CA GLU A 108 16.35 16.18 -37.57
C GLU A 108 16.66 15.22 -38.74
N ALA A 109 16.35 13.93 -38.59
CA ALA A 109 16.52 12.95 -39.65
C ALA A 109 15.60 13.21 -40.85
N ARG A 110 14.34 13.60 -40.63
CA ARG A 110 13.41 14.01 -41.70
C ARG A 110 13.91 15.25 -42.43
N ASN A 111 14.27 16.30 -41.71
CA ASN A 111 14.80 17.54 -42.29
C ASN A 111 16.08 17.27 -43.10
N SER A 112 16.95 16.39 -42.59
CA SER A 112 18.17 15.99 -43.30
C SER A 112 17.84 15.28 -44.61
N ARG A 113 16.88 14.35 -44.62
CA ARG A 113 16.43 13.65 -45.83
C ARG A 113 15.83 14.60 -46.86
N GLU A 114 14.95 15.51 -46.43
CA GLU A 114 14.36 16.53 -47.30
C GLU A 114 15.43 17.43 -47.93
N SER A 115 16.44 17.82 -47.14
CA SER A 115 17.56 18.63 -47.64
C SER A 115 18.41 17.89 -48.68
N LEU A 116 18.64 16.59 -48.49
CA LEU A 116 19.36 15.74 -49.44
C LEU A 116 18.56 15.56 -50.74
N GLU A 117 17.25 15.34 -50.64
CA GLU A 117 16.38 15.23 -51.81
C GLU A 117 16.34 16.53 -52.61
N ALA A 118 16.22 17.68 -51.93
CA ALA A 118 16.27 18.99 -52.56
C ALA A 118 17.61 19.22 -53.28
N ALA A 119 18.74 18.90 -52.64
CA ALA A 119 20.06 19.02 -53.25
C ALA A 119 20.25 18.08 -54.45
N ALA A 120 19.69 16.86 -54.40
CA ALA A 120 19.70 15.93 -55.52
C ALA A 120 18.90 16.47 -56.71
N LEU A 121 17.70 17.01 -56.47
CA LEU A 121 16.88 17.64 -57.50
C LEU A 121 17.58 18.85 -58.15
N GLU A 122 18.22 19.71 -57.34
CA GLU A 122 18.99 20.84 -57.87
C GLU A 122 20.17 20.38 -58.74
N ARG A 123 20.91 19.35 -58.29
CA ARG A 123 22.00 18.76 -59.08
C ARG A 123 21.49 18.23 -60.41
N ASP A 124 20.40 17.48 -60.41
CA ASP A 124 19.83 16.89 -61.62
C ASP A 124 19.33 17.96 -62.60
N GLN A 125 18.75 19.05 -62.09
CA GLN A 125 18.39 20.22 -62.90
C GLN A 125 19.62 20.91 -63.51
N GLN A 126 20.72 21.03 -62.76
CA GLN A 126 21.97 21.61 -63.27
C GLN A 126 22.60 20.74 -64.37
N LEU A 127 22.61 19.40 -64.19
CA LEU A 127 23.07 18.46 -65.22
C LEU A 127 22.20 18.56 -66.48
N ALA A 128 20.88 18.53 -66.34
CA ALA A 128 19.96 18.69 -67.47
C ALA A 128 20.17 20.02 -68.22
N LYS A 129 20.46 21.11 -67.50
CA LYS A 129 20.78 22.42 -68.10
C LYS A 129 22.15 22.43 -68.79
N ALA A 130 23.14 21.72 -68.25
CA ALA A 130 24.45 21.58 -68.87
C ALA A 130 24.36 20.79 -70.19
N ASP A 131 23.61 19.68 -70.20
CA ASP A 131 23.38 18.86 -71.40
C ASP A 131 22.65 19.64 -72.50
N GLN A 132 21.73 20.54 -72.15
CA GLN A 132 21.09 21.44 -73.12
C GLN A 132 22.05 22.46 -73.76
N LEU A 133 23.13 22.82 -73.05
CA LEU A 133 24.11 23.79 -73.52
C LEU A 133 25.26 23.16 -74.30
N ASP A 134 25.55 21.86 -74.11
CA ASP A 134 26.62 21.18 -74.84
C ASP A 134 26.14 20.76 -76.26
N PRO A 135 26.63 21.41 -77.33
CA PRO A 135 26.25 21.07 -78.71
C PRO A 135 26.70 19.67 -79.16
N ARG A 136 27.52 18.97 -78.36
CA ARG A 136 27.98 17.60 -78.64
C ARG A 136 27.01 16.53 -78.12
N VAL A 137 26.12 16.86 -77.19
CA VAL A 137 25.10 15.93 -76.68
C VAL A 137 23.89 15.99 -77.61
N HIS A 138 23.71 14.98 -78.46
CA HIS A 138 22.52 14.85 -79.30
C HIS A 138 21.32 14.42 -78.45
N THR A 139 20.67 15.38 -77.81
CA THR A 139 19.30 15.18 -77.30
C THR A 139 18.36 15.17 -78.51
N GLY A 140 17.67 14.05 -78.75
CA GLY A 140 16.71 13.94 -79.85
C GLY A 140 15.54 14.93 -79.67
N ARG A 141 14.73 15.12 -80.72
CA ARG A 141 13.55 16.03 -80.73
C ARG A 141 12.53 15.79 -79.60
N HIS A 142 12.63 14.66 -78.89
CA HIS A 142 11.80 14.31 -77.74
C HIS A 142 12.52 14.39 -76.38
N GLY A 143 13.71 14.99 -76.31
CA GLY A 143 14.43 15.23 -75.06
C GLY A 143 15.06 14.00 -74.41
N HIS A 144 15.03 12.84 -75.06
CA HIS A 144 15.72 11.63 -74.60
C HIS A 144 17.14 11.57 -75.18
N ILE A 145 18.10 11.23 -74.31
CA ILE A 145 19.46 10.84 -74.71
C ILE A 145 19.31 9.55 -75.53
N VAL A 146 19.75 9.58 -76.78
CA VAL A 146 19.92 8.34 -77.56
C VAL A 146 21.18 7.70 -77.02
N GLU A 147 21.04 6.80 -76.04
CA GLU A 147 22.14 5.90 -75.69
C GLU A 147 22.38 5.01 -76.91
N ASP A 148 23.40 5.35 -77.71
CA ASP A 148 23.98 4.45 -78.69
C ASP A 148 24.59 3.29 -77.92
N GLN A 149 23.75 2.30 -77.62
CA GLN A 149 24.07 1.04 -76.97
C GLN A 149 25.20 0.33 -77.74
N PRO A 150 26.40 0.17 -77.16
CA PRO A 150 27.30 -0.89 -77.56
C PRO A 150 27.03 -2.09 -76.67
N VAL A 151 26.44 -3.08 -77.32
CA VAL A 151 26.45 -4.52 -77.06
C VAL A 151 27.59 -5.00 -76.14
N ASP A 152 27.25 -6.00 -75.31
CA ASP A 152 28.14 -6.97 -74.64
C ASP A 152 28.92 -6.53 -73.39
N LYS A 153 28.40 -6.93 -72.23
CA LYS A 153 29.01 -7.99 -71.40
C LYS A 153 28.08 -8.41 -70.27
N ALA A 154 27.38 -9.51 -70.51
CA ALA A 154 26.99 -10.41 -69.44
C ALA A 154 28.25 -10.81 -68.66
N ARG A 155 28.39 -10.32 -67.42
CA ARG A 155 29.18 -11.01 -66.41
C ARG A 155 28.24 -11.99 -65.72
N PRO A 156 28.53 -13.31 -65.74
CA PRO A 156 27.78 -14.23 -64.90
C PRO A 156 28.02 -13.84 -63.45
N ILE A 157 26.93 -13.65 -62.71
CA ILE A 157 26.95 -13.64 -61.25
C ILE A 157 27.19 -15.09 -60.87
N ASP A 158 28.37 -15.40 -60.33
CA ASP A 158 28.62 -16.67 -59.64
C ASP A 158 27.67 -16.75 -58.43
N PRO A 159 26.85 -17.81 -58.30
CA PRO A 159 26.00 -18.03 -57.13
C PRO A 159 26.72 -18.73 -55.97
N ASP A 160 28.03 -18.96 -56.04
CA ASP A 160 28.80 -19.78 -55.09
C ASP A 160 29.87 -18.97 -54.32
N ASP A 161 29.48 -17.91 -53.59
CA ASP A 161 30.27 -17.47 -52.44
C ASP A 161 29.64 -18.06 -51.17
N GLU A 162 30.08 -19.29 -50.91
CA GLU A 162 29.80 -20.03 -49.69
C GLU A 162 30.29 -19.26 -48.46
N ARG A 163 29.45 -19.27 -47.42
CA ARG A 163 29.84 -19.36 -46.00
C ARG A 163 30.88 -18.36 -45.48
N ASP A 164 30.38 -17.49 -44.60
CA ASP A 164 30.74 -17.65 -43.19
C ASP A 164 29.49 -17.58 -42.30
N PRO A 165 29.12 -18.66 -41.60
CA PRO A 165 28.15 -18.64 -40.52
C PRO A 165 28.90 -18.44 -39.20
N ASP A 166 28.85 -17.23 -38.65
CA ASP A 166 29.06 -17.04 -37.22
C ASP A 166 28.00 -16.08 -36.68
N PRO A 167 26.80 -16.57 -36.34
CA PRO A 167 26.03 -15.92 -35.31
C PRO A 167 26.75 -16.18 -33.99
N GLU A 168 27.34 -15.14 -33.40
CA GLU A 168 27.78 -15.21 -32.01
C GLU A 168 26.66 -15.83 -31.15
N PRO A 169 26.98 -16.73 -30.21
CA PRO A 169 26.00 -17.29 -29.31
C PRO A 169 25.47 -16.16 -28.43
N LEU A 170 24.27 -15.69 -28.74
CA LEU A 170 23.47 -14.94 -27.78
C LEU A 170 23.39 -15.81 -26.51
N PRO A 171 23.66 -15.25 -25.33
CA PRO A 171 23.47 -15.99 -24.09
C PRO A 171 22.02 -16.43 -24.00
N ASP A 172 21.83 -17.74 -23.82
CA ASP A 172 20.65 -18.34 -23.22
C ASP A 172 20.41 -17.63 -21.86
N ASP A 173 19.61 -16.57 -21.84
CA ASP A 173 18.95 -16.12 -20.62
C ASP A 173 17.58 -16.77 -20.63
N ASP A 174 17.54 -17.94 -19.98
CA ASP A 174 16.38 -18.70 -19.57
C ASP A 174 15.41 -17.83 -18.77
N ARG A 175 14.65 -16.98 -19.46
CA ARG A 175 13.40 -16.46 -18.93
C ARG A 175 12.26 -17.07 -19.72
N ASP A 176 11.99 -18.30 -19.33
CA ASP A 176 10.63 -18.79 -19.11
C ASP A 176 9.86 -17.76 -18.28
N VAL A 177 9.38 -16.71 -18.94
CA VAL A 177 8.16 -16.05 -18.54
C VAL A 177 7.10 -16.63 -19.46
N ASP A 178 6.46 -17.68 -18.95
CA ASP A 178 5.13 -18.11 -19.34
C ASP A 178 4.23 -16.88 -19.48
N LEU A 179 4.22 -16.30 -20.68
CA LEU A 179 3.16 -15.42 -21.13
C LEU A 179 2.03 -16.32 -21.60
N GLU A 180 1.47 -17.08 -20.65
CA GLU A 180 0.08 -17.49 -20.74
C GLU A 180 -0.72 -16.19 -20.78
N ASP A 181 -1.11 -15.84 -22.00
CA ASP A 181 -2.43 -15.42 -22.43
C ASP A 181 -3.51 -15.24 -21.32
N GLU A 182 -3.27 -14.38 -20.33
CA GLU A 182 -4.31 -13.87 -19.42
C GLU A 182 -5.03 -12.65 -20.07
N ARG A 183 -5.39 -12.79 -21.34
CA ARG A 183 -6.44 -11.98 -21.96
C ARG A 183 -7.73 -12.78 -22.00
N ASP A 184 -8.29 -13.01 -20.84
CA ASP A 184 -9.74 -13.11 -20.63
C ASP A 184 -9.94 -13.52 -19.18
N LEU A 185 -10.42 -12.57 -18.38
CA LEU A 185 -11.22 -12.72 -17.17
C LEU A 185 -11.03 -11.44 -16.34
N VAL A 186 -11.51 -10.32 -16.89
CA VAL A 186 -12.28 -9.41 -16.04
C VAL A 186 -13.50 -10.23 -15.63
N VAL A 187 -13.33 -11.05 -14.60
CA VAL A 187 -14.45 -11.52 -13.80
C VAL A 187 -14.97 -10.22 -13.21
N ASP A 188 -16.00 -9.67 -13.83
CA ASP A 188 -17.03 -8.98 -13.07
C ASP A 188 -17.51 -10.00 -12.03
N ASP A 189 -16.75 -10.11 -10.93
CA ASP A 189 -17.17 -10.75 -9.69
C ASP A 189 -18.21 -9.79 -9.13
N ASP A 190 -19.37 -9.76 -9.80
CA ASP A 190 -20.60 -9.42 -9.13
C ASP A 190 -20.73 -10.52 -8.08
N PRO A 191 -20.43 -10.22 -6.80
CA PRO A 191 -20.32 -11.24 -5.78
C PRO A 191 -21.61 -12.02 -5.80
N THR A 192 -21.52 -13.32 -6.12
CA THR A 192 -22.72 -14.13 -6.15
C THR A 192 -23.41 -13.98 -4.78
N PRO A 193 -24.75 -14.01 -4.70
CA PRO A 193 -25.46 -13.68 -3.47
C PRO A 193 -25.02 -14.49 -2.22
N ASP A 194 -24.28 -15.57 -2.43
CA ASP A 194 -23.77 -16.51 -1.45
C ASP A 194 -22.37 -16.23 -0.88
N ASP A 195 -21.59 -15.28 -1.44
CA ASP A 195 -20.21 -14.99 -0.95
C ASP A 195 -20.15 -13.93 0.16
N VAL A 196 -21.28 -13.39 0.61
CA VAL A 196 -21.31 -12.49 1.76
C VAL A 196 -21.32 -13.27 3.08
N PRO A 197 -20.53 -12.85 4.07
CA PRO A 197 -20.54 -13.43 5.41
C PRO A 197 -21.96 -13.50 5.96
N ARG A 198 -22.36 -14.67 6.47
CA ARG A 198 -23.66 -14.89 7.10
C ARG A 198 -23.46 -15.17 8.59
N ASP A 199 -24.43 -14.80 9.40
CA ASP A 199 -24.46 -15.20 10.81
C ASP A 199 -24.84 -16.67 10.97
N GLU A 200 -24.80 -17.16 12.22
CA GLU A 200 -25.26 -18.52 12.59
C GLU A 200 -26.74 -18.80 12.23
N HIS A 201 -27.52 -17.78 11.89
CA HIS A 201 -28.92 -17.88 11.49
C HIS A 201 -29.10 -17.73 9.97
N GLY A 202 -28.02 -17.66 9.19
CA GLY A 202 -28.03 -17.56 7.74
C GLY A 202 -28.33 -16.18 7.18
N ARG A 203 -28.38 -15.13 8.02
CA ARG A 203 -28.64 -13.74 7.59
C ARG A 203 -27.36 -13.09 7.07
N ARG A 204 -27.47 -12.32 6.00
CA ARG A 204 -26.35 -11.57 5.43
C ARG A 204 -25.84 -10.53 6.44
N LEU A 205 -24.52 -10.43 6.57
CA LEU A 205 -23.84 -9.42 7.38
C LEU A 205 -23.33 -8.28 6.49
N ASP A 206 -23.39 -7.05 6.99
CA ASP A 206 -22.71 -5.91 6.39
C ASP A 206 -21.17 -6.00 6.59
N PRO A 207 -20.36 -5.12 5.97
CA PRO A 207 -18.90 -5.13 6.15
C PRO A 207 -18.43 -4.92 7.59
N TYR A 208 -19.32 -4.52 8.50
CA TYR A 208 -19.06 -4.30 9.92
C TYR A 208 -19.58 -5.45 10.81
N GLY A 209 -20.13 -6.52 10.22
CA GLY A 209 -20.63 -7.69 10.95
C GLY A 209 -22.03 -7.52 11.55
N ASN A 210 -22.83 -6.55 11.10
CA ASN A 210 -24.23 -6.39 11.53
C ASN A 210 -25.20 -7.09 10.56
N PRO A 211 -26.27 -7.73 11.06
CA PRO A 211 -27.26 -8.37 10.20
C PRO A 211 -28.03 -7.34 9.37
N VAL A 212 -28.04 -7.53 8.05
CA VAL A 212 -28.83 -6.73 7.12
C VAL A 212 -30.29 -7.19 7.25
N PRO A 213 -31.26 -6.32 7.57
CA PRO A 213 -32.66 -6.70 7.56
C PRO A 213 -33.05 -7.14 6.15
N ASP A 214 -33.73 -8.28 6.02
CA ASP A 214 -34.23 -8.83 4.74
C ASP A 214 -35.32 -7.91 4.16
N GLY A 215 -34.88 -6.75 3.68
CA GLY A 215 -35.71 -5.70 3.13
C GLY A 215 -35.84 -5.93 1.64
N ARG A 216 -37.02 -6.41 1.24
CA ARG A 216 -37.58 -6.30 -0.12
C ARG A 216 -37.03 -5.06 -0.81
N TRP A 217 -36.14 -5.25 -1.79
CA TRP A 217 -35.69 -4.17 -2.66
C TRP A 217 -36.95 -3.51 -3.24
N PRO A 218 -37.06 -2.17 -3.22
CA PRO A 218 -38.12 -1.50 -3.97
C PRO A 218 -37.91 -1.87 -5.43
N ASP A 219 -38.87 -2.60 -6.01
CA ASP A 219 -38.91 -2.86 -7.44
C ASP A 219 -38.79 -1.50 -8.14
N LYS A 220 -37.75 -1.35 -8.95
CA LYS A 220 -37.55 -0.14 -9.77
C LYS A 220 -38.63 -0.18 -10.87
N GLU A 221 -39.71 0.57 -10.66
CA GLU A 221 -40.66 0.94 -11.72
C GLU A 221 -40.01 1.85 -12.78
#